data_AF-A0A0F0GFW8-F1
#
_entry.id   AF-A0A0F0GFW8-F1
#
_cell.length_a   1.000
_cell.length_b   1.000
_cell.length_c   1.000
_cell.angle_alpha   90.00
_cell.angle_beta   90.00
_cell.angle_gamma   90.00
#
_symmetry.space_group_name_H-M   'P 1'
#
loop_
_entity.id
_entity.type
_entity.pdbx_description
1 polymer ?
#
loop_
_entity_poly.entity_id
_entity_poly.type
_entity_poly.pdbx_seq_one_letter_code
_entity_poly.pdbx_strand_id
1 'polypeptide(L)'
;MRKRIALLAVAAVTVAGAVLVQTGGTALAHGSMVWPASRTYACYEDGRAGSGGGDLKPTNPACIDAVALGGKQPLWDWYGNLISNAAGRHREIISDGQLCGPTTKYDAYNQARADWPVTKVTANASVTLRYNAWAPHPGTWEQYVT
;
A
#
# COMPACT_ATOMS: atom_id res chain seq x y z
N MET A 1 -3.48 43.44 -38.95
CA MET A 1 -4.48 42.63 -38.21
C MET A 1 -4.12 41.14 -38.13
N ARG A 2 -3.78 40.46 -39.24
CA ARG A 2 -3.44 39.02 -39.26
C ARG A 2 -2.32 38.57 -38.29
N LYS A 3 -1.24 39.35 -38.14
CA LYS A 3 -0.14 39.05 -37.19
C LYS A 3 -0.57 39.13 -35.71
N ARG A 4 -1.52 40.01 -35.36
CA ARG A 4 -2.04 40.15 -33.99
C ARG A 4 -2.96 38.99 -33.62
N ILE A 5 -3.75 38.51 -34.59
CA ILE A 5 -4.63 37.34 -34.44
C ILE A 5 -3.78 36.06 -34.28
N ALA A 6 -2.69 35.91 -35.04
CA ALA A 6 -1.78 34.79 -34.90
C ALA A 6 -1.07 34.76 -33.53
N LEU A 7 -0.63 35.91 -33.01
CA LEU A 7 -0.03 36.01 -31.67
C LEU A 7 -1.03 35.69 -30.55
N LEU A 8 -2.29 36.12 -30.68
CA LEU A 8 -3.35 35.78 -29.73
C LEU A 8 -3.71 34.29 -29.77
N ALA A 9 -3.69 33.66 -30.95
CA ALA A 9 -3.93 32.23 -31.11
C ALA A 9 -2.81 31.37 -30.48
N VAL A 10 -1.54 31.75 -30.67
CA VAL A 10 -0.41 31.06 -30.03
C VAL A 10 -0.45 31.21 -28.51
N ALA A 11 -0.74 32.41 -28.02
CA ALA A 11 -0.88 32.66 -26.57
C ALA A 11 -2.02 31.83 -25.95
N ALA A 12 -3.17 31.73 -26.63
CA ALA A 12 -4.30 30.92 -26.16
C ALA A 12 -3.99 29.42 -26.11
N VAL A 13 -3.23 28.90 -27.09
CA VAL A 13 -2.80 27.49 -27.11
C VAL A 13 -1.77 27.20 -26.02
N THR A 14 -0.85 28.12 -25.74
CA THR A 14 0.12 27.94 -24.64
C THR A 14 -0.52 28.01 -23.25
N VAL A 15 -1.53 28.87 -23.05
CA VAL A 15 -2.27 28.94 -21.79
C VAL A 15 -3.18 27.72 -21.62
N ALA A 16 -3.83 27.24 -22.69
CA ALA A 16 -4.64 26.03 -22.64
C ALA A 16 -3.80 24.76 -22.40
N GLY A 17 -2.58 24.68 -22.95
CA GLY A 17 -1.66 23.57 -22.73
C GLY A 17 -1.04 23.52 -21.33
N ALA A 18 -0.83 24.69 -20.69
CA ALA A 18 -0.26 24.78 -19.34
C ALA A 18 -1.26 24.42 -18.22
N VAL A 19 -2.57 24.39 -18.50
CA VAL A 19 -3.61 24.12 -17.49
C VAL A 19 -3.94 22.62 -17.35
N LEU A 20 -3.33 21.75 -18.17
CA LEU A 20 -3.41 20.30 -18.01
C LEU A 20 -2.27 19.73 -17.14
N VAL A 21 -1.79 20.51 -16.16
CA VAL A 21 -1.10 19.90 -15.02
C VAL A 21 -2.16 19.20 -14.20
N GLN A 22 -2.38 17.91 -14.48
CA GLN A 22 -3.05 17.02 -13.55
C GLN A 22 -2.21 17.03 -12.27
N THR A 23 -2.55 17.92 -11.33
CA THR A 23 -2.20 17.74 -9.94
C THR A 23 -2.98 16.52 -9.49
N GLY A 24 -2.42 15.33 -9.72
CA GLY A 24 -2.88 14.12 -9.07
C GLY A 24 -2.96 14.47 -7.59
N GLY A 25 -4.18 14.54 -7.04
CA GLY A 25 -4.35 14.78 -5.61
C GLY A 25 -3.47 13.80 -4.86
N THR A 26 -3.01 14.19 -3.66
CA THR A 26 -2.30 13.27 -2.78
C THR A 26 -3.12 12.00 -2.62
N ALA A 27 -2.73 10.94 -3.34
CA ALA A 27 -3.40 9.66 -3.29
C ALA A 27 -3.00 9.01 -1.98
N LEU A 28 -3.83 9.19 -0.96
CA LEU A 28 -3.77 8.44 0.27
C LEU A 28 -4.43 7.09 0.02
N ALA A 29 -3.80 6.26 -0.81
CA ALA A 29 -4.32 4.95 -1.17
C ALA A 29 -4.32 4.03 0.05
N HIS A 30 -5.47 3.93 0.71
CA HIS A 30 -5.66 3.06 1.85
C HIS A 30 -6.30 1.75 1.39
N GLY A 31 -5.60 0.66 1.68
CA GLY A 31 -6.10 -0.68 1.49
C GLY A 31 -5.02 -1.72 1.71
N SER A 32 -5.41 -2.98 1.65
CA SER A 32 -4.47 -4.08 1.67
C SER A 32 -5.11 -5.36 1.15
N MET A 33 -4.27 -6.35 0.81
CA MET A 33 -4.70 -7.69 0.49
C MET A 33 -5.36 -8.33 1.72
N VAL A 34 -6.61 -8.76 1.55
CA VAL A 34 -7.37 -9.53 2.55
C VAL A 34 -7.43 -11.02 2.21
N TRP A 35 -7.18 -11.39 0.96
CA TRP A 35 -6.96 -12.78 0.57
C TRP A 35 -6.11 -12.90 -0.72
N PRO A 36 -5.01 -13.68 -0.72
CA PRO A 36 -4.23 -14.08 0.45
C PRO A 36 -3.92 -12.88 1.34
N ALA A 37 -4.05 -13.04 2.66
CA ALA A 37 -3.91 -11.91 3.58
C ALA A 37 -2.48 -11.34 3.59
N SER A 38 -2.35 -10.01 3.59
CA SER A 38 -1.09 -9.34 3.91
C SER A 38 -0.66 -9.60 5.37
N ARG A 39 0.62 -9.41 5.70
CA ARG A 39 1.13 -9.59 7.08
C ARG A 39 0.41 -8.67 8.07
N THR A 40 0.23 -7.39 7.75
CA THR A 40 -0.44 -6.42 8.63
C THR A 40 -1.91 -6.80 8.85
N TYR A 41 -2.63 -7.16 7.79
CA TYR A 41 -4.04 -7.59 7.92
C TYR A 41 -4.19 -8.90 8.69
N ALA A 42 -3.34 -9.90 8.42
CA ALA A 42 -3.38 -11.17 9.12
C ALA A 42 -3.06 -11.02 10.61
N CYS A 43 -2.08 -10.19 10.96
CA CYS A 43 -1.76 -9.90 12.36
C CYS A 43 -2.83 -9.05 13.05
N TYR A 44 -3.53 -8.18 12.32
CA TYR A 44 -4.69 -7.46 12.84
C TYR A 44 -5.82 -8.45 13.19
N GLU A 45 -6.14 -9.38 12.29
CA GLU A 45 -7.17 -10.40 12.52
C GLU A 45 -6.78 -11.36 13.65
N ASP A 46 -5.52 -11.81 13.72
CA ASP A 46 -4.98 -12.60 14.84
C ASP A 46 -5.09 -11.83 16.17
N GLY A 47 -4.70 -10.55 16.17
CA GLY A 47 -4.80 -9.69 17.34
C GLY A 47 -6.24 -9.42 17.79
N ARG A 48 -7.17 -9.30 16.85
CA ARG A 48 -8.60 -9.15 17.12
C ARG A 48 -9.19 -10.44 17.69
N ALA A 49 -8.78 -11.60 17.16
CA ALA A 49 -9.24 -12.91 17.63
C ALA A 49 -8.69 -13.27 19.02
N GLY A 50 -7.46 -12.89 19.34
CA GLY A 50 -6.87 -13.09 20.66
C GLY A 50 -7.34 -12.10 21.72
N SER A 51 -8.10 -11.07 21.34
CA SER A 51 -8.66 -10.06 22.23
C SER A 51 -9.97 -10.50 22.88
N GLY A 52 -10.19 -10.12 24.14
CA GLY A 52 -11.50 -10.19 24.82
C GLY A 52 -12.31 -8.89 24.73
N GLY A 53 -11.85 -7.92 23.93
CA GLY A 53 -12.37 -6.56 23.83
C GLY A 53 -11.34 -5.50 24.27
N GLY A 54 -11.35 -4.33 23.61
CA GLY A 54 -10.54 -3.15 23.95
C GLY A 54 -9.29 -2.97 23.09
N ASP A 55 -8.35 -3.90 23.13
CA ASP A 55 -7.04 -3.77 22.46
C ASP A 55 -6.66 -5.04 21.67
N LEU A 56 -5.74 -4.93 20.72
CA LEU A 56 -5.23 -6.08 19.96
C LEU A 56 -4.30 -6.91 20.84
N LYS A 57 -4.54 -8.22 20.84
CA LYS A 57 -3.72 -9.22 21.53
C LYS A 57 -3.32 -10.34 20.57
N PRO A 58 -2.31 -10.12 19.71
CA PRO A 58 -1.83 -11.16 18.79
C PRO A 58 -1.39 -12.41 19.55
N THR A 59 -1.61 -13.57 18.94
CA THR A 59 -1.22 -14.87 19.47
C THR A 59 -0.19 -15.57 18.57
N ASN A 60 -0.11 -15.19 17.29
CA ASN A 60 0.93 -15.66 16.40
C ASN A 60 2.31 -15.10 16.83
N PRO A 61 3.37 -15.93 16.92
CA PRO A 61 4.69 -15.48 17.38
C PRO A 61 5.33 -14.37 16.53
N ALA A 62 5.13 -14.36 15.21
CA ALA A 62 5.64 -13.30 14.35
C ALA A 62 4.88 -11.99 14.54
N CYS A 63 3.55 -12.06 14.72
CA CYS A 63 2.73 -10.90 15.00
C CYS A 63 3.02 -10.28 16.39
N ILE A 64 3.27 -11.12 17.40
CA ILE A 64 3.69 -10.67 18.74
C ILE A 64 5.00 -9.89 18.65
N ASP A 65 5.99 -10.44 17.95
CA ASP A 65 7.31 -9.82 17.81
C ASP A 65 7.25 -8.53 16.97
N ALA A 66 6.47 -8.53 15.89
CA ALA A 66 6.25 -7.34 15.08
C ALA A 66 5.62 -6.20 15.90
N VAL A 67 4.67 -6.52 16.79
CA VAL A 67 4.09 -5.55 17.73
C VAL A 67 5.09 -5.11 18.80
N ALA A 68 5.95 -6.01 19.28
CA ALA A 68 6.99 -5.65 20.24
C ALA A 68 8.00 -4.66 19.66
N LEU A 69 8.34 -4.76 18.37
CA LEU A 69 9.27 -3.86 17.69
C LEU A 69 8.62 -2.57 17.17
N GLY A 70 7.47 -2.68 16.51
CA GLY A 70 6.83 -1.59 15.76
C GLY A 70 5.60 -0.98 16.44
N GLY A 71 5.18 -1.51 17.58
CA GLY A 71 3.92 -1.17 18.24
C GLY A 71 2.69 -1.72 17.52
N LYS A 72 1.50 -1.39 18.04
CA LYS A 72 0.20 -1.87 17.51
C LYS A 72 -0.38 -1.00 16.40
N GLN A 73 0.10 0.24 16.26
CA GLN A 73 -0.45 1.19 15.28
C GLN A 73 -0.45 0.64 13.84
N PRO A 74 0.58 -0.09 13.37
CA PRO A 74 0.55 -0.70 12.04
C PRO A 74 -0.58 -1.71 11.84
N LEU A 75 -1.09 -2.33 12.91
CA LEU A 75 -2.24 -3.23 12.86
C LEU A 75 -3.55 -2.47 12.84
N TRP A 76 -3.69 -1.40 13.63
CA TRP A 76 -4.88 -0.55 13.56
C TRP A 76 -5.01 0.14 12.20
N ASP A 77 -3.88 0.47 11.59
CA ASP A 77 -3.75 1.05 10.26
C ASP A 77 -3.25 0.00 9.27
N TRP A 78 -3.75 -1.25 9.33
CA TRP A 78 -3.29 -2.35 8.49
C TRP A 78 -3.41 -2.07 6.98
N TYR A 79 -4.29 -1.13 6.62
CA TYR A 79 -4.55 -0.61 5.28
C TYR A 79 -3.68 0.61 4.89
N GLY A 80 -2.77 1.05 5.76
CA GLY A 80 -2.01 2.30 5.60
C GLY A 80 -0.55 2.15 5.18
N ASN A 81 -0.11 0.96 4.74
CA ASN A 81 1.27 0.73 4.30
C ASN A 81 1.47 1.26 2.86
N LEU A 82 1.78 2.55 2.75
CA LEU A 82 1.83 3.28 1.47
C LEU A 82 3.03 4.23 1.41
N ILE A 83 3.39 4.65 0.18
CA ILE A 83 4.40 5.68 -0.10
C ILE A 83 3.76 6.75 -0.99
N SER A 84 3.52 7.94 -0.45
CA SER A 84 2.76 9.00 -1.15
C SER A 84 3.44 9.53 -2.41
N ASN A 85 4.77 9.49 -2.49
CA ASN A 85 5.56 10.05 -3.59
C ASN A 85 6.25 8.97 -4.46
N ALA A 86 5.68 7.76 -4.50
CA ALA A 86 6.27 6.64 -5.24
C ALA A 86 6.38 6.89 -6.75
N ALA A 87 5.32 7.41 -7.37
CA ALA A 87 5.28 7.77 -8.80
C ALA A 87 5.90 6.70 -9.72
N GLY A 88 5.60 5.41 -9.45
CA GLY A 88 6.08 4.26 -10.21
C GLY A 88 7.55 3.85 -9.97
N ARG A 89 8.32 4.61 -9.19
CA ARG A 89 9.76 4.36 -8.94
C ARG A 89 10.02 3.29 -7.88
N HIS A 90 9.23 2.21 -7.87
CA HIS A 90 9.21 1.22 -6.78
C HIS A 90 10.60 0.64 -6.46
N ARG A 91 11.35 0.22 -7.50
CA ARG A 91 12.69 -0.37 -7.36
C ARG A 91 13.77 0.64 -6.97
N GLU A 92 13.54 1.93 -7.20
CA GLU A 92 14.50 2.99 -6.89
C GLU A 92 14.39 3.46 -5.44
N ILE A 93 13.19 3.40 -4.86
CA ILE A 93 12.90 3.98 -3.53
C ILE A 93 12.65 2.93 -2.45
N ILE A 94 12.53 1.66 -2.80
CA ILE A 94 12.34 0.55 -1.86
C ILE A 94 13.56 -0.37 -1.98
N SER A 95 14.43 -0.35 -0.97
CA SER A 95 15.60 -1.20 -0.91
C SER A 95 15.23 -2.68 -0.73
N ASP A 96 16.11 -3.57 -1.18
CA ASP A 96 16.00 -5.00 -0.87
C ASP A 96 15.91 -5.23 0.64
N GLY A 97 15.07 -6.18 1.03
CA GLY A 97 14.76 -6.44 2.44
C GLY A 97 13.74 -5.49 3.06
N GLN A 98 13.32 -4.41 2.37
CA GLN A 98 12.34 -3.43 2.88
C GLN A 98 10.99 -3.46 2.16
N LEU A 99 10.77 -4.42 1.25
CA LEU A 99 9.59 -4.49 0.39
C LEU A 99 8.27 -4.60 1.17
N CYS A 100 8.27 -5.28 2.32
CA CYS A 100 7.05 -5.57 3.07
C CYS A 100 6.60 -4.40 3.97
N GLY A 101 7.52 -3.51 4.33
CA GLY A 101 7.31 -2.39 5.23
C GLY A 101 8.29 -1.26 4.94
N PRO A 102 8.14 -0.53 3.82
CA PRO A 102 9.14 0.42 3.33
C PRO A 102 9.20 1.75 4.11
N THR A 103 8.53 1.84 5.26
CA THR A 103 8.52 3.05 6.10
C THR A 103 8.78 2.67 7.54
N THR A 104 9.28 3.62 8.35
CA THR A 104 9.58 3.41 9.78
C THR A 104 8.40 2.80 10.54
N LYS A 105 7.16 3.18 10.19
CA LYS A 105 5.95 2.66 10.84
C LYS A 105 5.75 1.16 10.59
N TYR A 106 6.08 0.66 9.41
CA TYR A 106 5.82 -0.72 9.01
C TYR A 106 7.08 -1.60 8.97
N ASP A 107 8.24 -1.09 9.41
CA ASP A 107 9.53 -1.78 9.26
C ASP A 107 9.59 -3.16 9.93
N ALA A 108 8.91 -3.34 11.07
CA ALA A 108 8.83 -4.62 11.77
C ALA A 108 8.22 -5.76 10.90
N TYR A 109 7.48 -5.42 9.84
CA TYR A 109 6.90 -6.41 8.93
C TYR A 109 7.88 -6.87 7.84
N ASN A 110 9.11 -6.35 7.82
CA ASN A 110 10.20 -6.82 6.96
C ASN A 110 10.92 -8.06 7.49
N GLN A 111 10.68 -8.47 8.74
CA GLN A 111 11.41 -9.59 9.33
C GLN A 111 11.36 -10.86 8.46
N ALA A 112 12.54 -11.43 8.23
CA ALA A 112 12.72 -12.71 7.54
C ALA A 112 12.43 -13.85 8.52
N ARG A 113 11.18 -14.33 8.51
CA ARG A 113 10.68 -15.40 9.40
C ARG A 113 9.82 -16.40 8.63
N ALA A 114 9.77 -17.63 9.14
CA ALA A 114 8.99 -18.72 8.55
C ALA A 114 7.62 -18.93 9.22
N ASP A 115 7.33 -18.23 10.32
CA ASP A 115 6.15 -18.42 11.17
C ASP A 115 5.15 -17.26 11.12
N TRP A 116 5.24 -16.42 10.08
CA TRP A 116 4.17 -15.49 9.72
C TRP A 116 2.85 -16.24 9.46
N PRO A 117 1.68 -15.64 9.73
CA PRO A 117 0.42 -16.20 9.26
C PRO A 117 0.44 -16.37 7.74
N VAL A 118 -0.01 -17.53 7.25
CA VAL A 118 -0.01 -17.87 5.82
C VAL A 118 -1.40 -18.27 5.35
N THR A 119 -1.69 -17.96 4.08
CA THR A 119 -2.85 -18.50 3.37
C THR A 119 -2.38 -19.66 2.49
N LYS A 120 -2.98 -20.84 2.63
CA LYS A 120 -2.69 -21.97 1.73
C LYS A 120 -3.30 -21.70 0.36
N VAL A 121 -2.47 -21.82 -0.67
CA VAL A 121 -2.87 -21.77 -2.08
C VAL A 121 -2.34 -23.00 -2.80
N THR A 122 -3.00 -23.42 -3.86
CA THR A 122 -2.60 -24.59 -4.65
C THR A 122 -1.84 -24.14 -5.89
N ALA A 123 -0.65 -24.72 -6.12
CA ALA A 123 0.12 -24.43 -7.33
C ALA A 123 -0.67 -24.80 -8.59
N ASN A 124 -0.54 -23.98 -9.64
CA ASN A 124 -1.25 -24.12 -10.92
C ASN A 124 -2.79 -24.07 -10.85
N ALA A 125 -3.37 -23.65 -9.72
CA ALA A 125 -4.80 -23.41 -9.59
C ALA A 125 -5.15 -21.94 -9.82
N SER A 126 -6.37 -21.68 -10.27
CA SER A 126 -6.92 -20.32 -10.30
C SER A 126 -7.13 -19.80 -8.88
N VAL A 127 -6.69 -18.57 -8.63
CA VAL A 127 -6.75 -17.88 -7.33
C VAL A 127 -7.43 -16.53 -7.53
N THR A 128 -8.50 -16.27 -6.77
CA THR A 128 -9.16 -14.95 -6.78
C THR A 128 -8.56 -14.08 -5.69
N LEU A 129 -7.68 -13.16 -6.07
CA LEU A 129 -7.13 -12.16 -5.16
C LEU A 129 -8.25 -11.21 -4.68
N ARG A 130 -8.27 -10.91 -3.39
CA ARG A 130 -9.20 -9.97 -2.76
C ARG A 130 -8.42 -8.88 -2.06
N TYR A 131 -8.63 -7.66 -2.52
CA TYR A 131 -8.05 -6.46 -1.95
C TYR A 131 -9.15 -5.61 -1.31
N ASN A 132 -8.96 -5.18 -0.06
CA ASN A 132 -9.85 -4.20 0.55
C ASN A 132 -9.38 -2.80 0.16
N ALA A 133 -10.20 -2.09 -0.61
CA ALA A 133 -9.99 -0.68 -0.93
C ALA A 133 -10.69 0.20 0.13
N TRP A 134 -10.06 0.31 1.31
CA TRP A 134 -10.57 1.10 2.43
C TRP A 134 -10.93 2.53 1.99
N ALA A 135 -10.06 3.12 1.17
CA ALA A 135 -10.37 4.27 0.33
C ALA A 135 -10.21 3.87 -1.15
N PRO A 136 -11.28 3.88 -1.96
CA PRO A 136 -11.19 3.54 -3.38
C PRO A 136 -10.42 4.58 -4.21
N HIS A 137 -9.53 4.12 -5.09
CA HIS A 137 -8.77 4.95 -6.02
C HIS A 137 -8.62 4.28 -7.40
N PRO A 138 -8.55 5.07 -8.50
CA PRO A 138 -8.13 4.54 -9.79
C PRO A 138 -6.64 4.18 -9.76
N GLY A 139 -6.24 3.14 -10.48
CA GLY A 139 -4.86 2.69 -10.54
C GLY A 139 -4.69 1.33 -11.21
N THR A 140 -3.50 0.78 -11.08
CA THR A 140 -3.14 -0.55 -11.56
C THR A 140 -2.62 -1.41 -10.42
N TRP A 141 -2.66 -2.73 -10.61
CA TRP A 141 -2.14 -3.71 -9.66
C TRP A 141 -1.01 -4.48 -10.31
N GLU A 142 0.15 -4.53 -9.65
CA GLU A 142 1.25 -5.42 -10.01
C GLU A 142 1.37 -6.50 -8.94
N GLN A 143 1.32 -7.78 -9.35
CA GLN A 143 1.46 -8.92 -8.44
C GLN A 143 2.75 -9.67 -8.75
N TYR A 144 3.56 -9.83 -7.71
CA TYR A 144 4.78 -10.62 -7.75
C TYR A 144 4.61 -11.86 -6.86
N VAL A 145 5.27 -12.96 -7.23
CA VAL A 145 5.35 -14.20 -6.47
C VAL A 145 6.83 -14.61 -6.43
N THR A 146 7.29 -15.08 -5.28
CA THR A 146 8.65 -15.59 -5.07
C THR A 146 8.83 -16.95 -5.70
#